data_AF-A0AAP4F9R7-F1
#
_entry.id   AF-A0AAP4F9R7-F1
#
_cell.length_a   1.000
_cell.length_b   1.000
_cell.length_c   1.000
_cell.angle_alpha   90.00
_cell.angle_beta   90.00
_cell.angle_gamma   90.00
#
_symmetry.space_group_name_H-M   'P 1'
#
loop_
_entity.id
_entity.type
_entity.pdbx_description
1 polymer ?
#
loop_
_entity_poly.entity_id
_entity_poly.type
_entity_poly.pdbx_seq_one_letter_code
_entity_poly.pdbx_strand_id
1 'polypeptide(L)'
;MKQMNRTGYWGLGPLAGTSMAAAGDMVISEFGDRLHLPQLPQRGLGSDAVGYTSALLESLSVDRGARRWQLKARPQRWSWFLRDLRARDADVLEEAWQHPGGVIKVQVMGPVSLASQIELAGGHRVLSDRSALFDLADALAVGIADFRADIARRFSATTVL
;
A
#
# COMPACT_ATOMS: atom_id res chain seq x y z
N MET A 1 -37.41 -9.26 -7.18
CA MET A 1 -36.11 -8.87 -6.62
C MET A 1 -35.04 -9.66 -7.36
N LYS A 2 -34.44 -9.06 -8.39
CA LYS A 2 -33.53 -9.76 -9.31
C LYS A 2 -32.16 -9.81 -8.63
N GLN A 3 -31.73 -11.00 -8.18
CA GLN A 3 -30.32 -11.20 -7.83
C GLN A 3 -29.51 -10.94 -9.10
N MET A 4 -28.89 -9.77 -9.16
CA MET A 4 -28.00 -9.41 -10.23
C MET A 4 -26.69 -10.14 -9.95
N ASN A 5 -26.46 -11.24 -10.64
CA ASN A 5 -25.15 -11.89 -10.71
C ASN A 5 -24.16 -10.87 -11.26
N ARG A 6 -23.55 -10.06 -10.39
CA ARG A 6 -22.47 -9.13 -10.75
C ARG A 6 -21.24 -10.00 -11.02
N THR A 7 -20.92 -10.22 -12.29
CA THR A 7 -19.63 -10.76 -12.70
C THR A 7 -18.56 -9.84 -12.12
N GLY A 8 -17.89 -10.27 -11.05
CA GLY A 8 -17.06 -9.37 -10.27
C GLY A 8 -15.67 -9.20 -10.90
N TYR A 9 -15.40 -8.01 -11.43
CA TYR A 9 -14.09 -7.62 -11.95
C TYR A 9 -13.26 -6.93 -10.86
N TRP A 10 -11.93 -7.00 -10.96
CA TRP A 10 -11.01 -6.36 -10.02
C TRP A 10 -10.40 -5.10 -10.61
N GLY A 11 -10.16 -4.09 -9.78
CA GLY A 11 -9.23 -3.00 -10.12
C GLY A 11 -7.82 -3.56 -10.29
N LEU A 12 -7.27 -3.53 -11.50
CA LEU A 12 -6.01 -4.20 -11.83
C LEU A 12 -4.76 -3.32 -11.61
N GLY A 13 -4.93 -2.02 -11.37
CA GLY A 13 -3.79 -1.13 -11.28
C GLY A 13 -4.12 0.25 -10.74
N PRO A 14 -3.15 1.18 -10.83
CA PRO A 14 -3.31 2.53 -10.35
C PRO A 14 -4.45 3.28 -11.03
N LEU A 15 -5.06 4.20 -10.29
CA LEU A 15 -6.11 5.08 -10.78
C LEU A 15 -5.53 6.44 -11.14
N ALA A 16 -6.22 7.17 -12.01
CA ALA A 16 -5.86 8.54 -12.36
C ALA A 16 -6.35 9.53 -11.30
N GLY A 17 -5.70 10.70 -11.23
CA GLY A 17 -6.07 11.78 -10.33
C GLY A 17 -5.30 11.77 -9.01
N THR A 18 -5.66 12.70 -8.13
CA THR A 18 -4.89 13.00 -6.90
C THR A 18 -5.72 12.98 -5.62
N SER A 19 -7.04 12.81 -5.72
CA SER A 19 -7.95 12.80 -4.57
C SER A 19 -8.29 11.37 -4.15
N MET A 20 -7.91 10.99 -2.91
CA MET A 20 -8.25 9.68 -2.35
C MET A 20 -9.76 9.52 -2.13
N ALA A 21 -10.45 10.59 -1.71
CA ALA A 21 -11.90 10.58 -1.51
C ALA A 21 -12.64 10.31 -2.84
N ALA A 22 -12.29 11.04 -3.91
CA ALA A 22 -12.91 10.84 -5.21
C ALA A 22 -12.62 9.44 -5.79
N ALA A 23 -11.43 8.89 -5.53
CA ALA A 23 -11.11 7.53 -5.91
C ALA A 23 -11.92 6.50 -5.09
N GLY A 24 -12.08 6.72 -3.79
CA GLY A 24 -12.90 5.90 -2.90
C GLY A 24 -14.37 5.85 -3.35
N ASP A 25 -14.95 7.02 -3.66
CA ASP A 25 -16.32 7.16 -4.17
C ASP A 25 -16.54 6.40 -5.48
N MET A 26 -15.57 6.49 -6.40
CA MET A 26 -15.62 5.74 -7.65
C MET A 26 -15.55 4.23 -7.39
N VAL A 27 -14.63 3.78 -6.53
CA VAL A 27 -14.46 2.35 -6.25
C VAL A 27 -15.73 1.74 -5.64
N ILE A 28 -16.34 2.40 -4.64
CA ILE A 28 -17.57 1.88 -4.01
C ILE A 28 -18.76 1.88 -4.98
N SER A 29 -18.86 2.89 -5.85
CA SER A 29 -19.94 3.01 -6.84
C SER A 29 -19.87 1.95 -7.93
N GLU A 30 -18.68 1.68 -8.45
CA GLU A 30 -18.49 0.78 -9.59
C GLU A 30 -18.35 -0.70 -9.17
N PHE A 31 -17.66 -0.98 -8.06
CA PHE A 31 -17.22 -2.34 -7.71
C PHE A 31 -18.07 -3.04 -6.64
N GLY A 32 -18.95 -2.33 -5.92
CA GLY A 32 -19.89 -2.94 -4.99
C GLY A 32 -19.23 -3.74 -3.86
N ASP A 33 -19.41 -5.07 -3.85
CA ASP A 33 -18.91 -5.97 -2.79
C ASP A 33 -17.46 -6.47 -3.01
N ARG A 34 -16.81 -6.03 -4.08
CA ARG A 34 -15.43 -6.39 -4.47
C ARG A 34 -14.54 -5.16 -4.62
N LEU A 35 -14.27 -4.51 -3.50
CA LEU A 35 -13.51 -3.27 -3.47
C LEU A 35 -12.01 -3.53 -3.63
N HIS A 36 -11.28 -2.48 -3.99
CA HIS A 36 -9.83 -2.48 -3.98
C HIS A 36 -9.32 -1.16 -3.41
N LEU A 37 -8.22 -1.19 -2.67
CA LEU A 37 -7.61 0.05 -2.19
C LEU A 37 -7.04 0.86 -3.37
N PRO A 38 -7.49 2.10 -3.59
CA PRO A 38 -6.95 2.96 -4.63
C PRO A 38 -5.45 3.21 -4.47
N GLN A 39 -4.70 3.09 -5.58
CA GLN A 39 -3.33 3.58 -5.69
C GLN A 39 -3.32 4.80 -6.61
N LEU A 40 -2.80 5.95 -6.12
CA LEU A 40 -2.84 7.24 -6.82
C LEU A 40 -1.43 7.85 -7.01
N PRO A 41 -0.59 7.30 -7.91
CA PRO A 41 0.79 7.77 -8.10
C PRO A 41 0.92 9.23 -8.52
N GLN A 42 -0.10 9.83 -9.14
CA GLN A 42 -0.09 11.24 -9.55
C GLN A 42 -0.07 12.21 -8.36
N ARG A 43 -0.34 11.74 -7.13
CA ARG A 43 -0.14 12.51 -5.88
C ARG A 43 1.34 12.74 -5.56
N GLY A 44 2.23 12.07 -6.29
CA GLY A 44 3.67 12.25 -6.21
C GLY A 44 4.35 11.26 -5.27
N LEU A 45 5.56 11.64 -4.86
CA LEU A 45 6.46 10.77 -4.09
C LEU A 45 5.79 10.29 -2.80
N GLY A 46 5.81 8.98 -2.59
CA GLY A 46 5.19 8.35 -1.43
C GLY A 46 3.81 7.75 -1.70
N SER A 47 3.08 8.28 -2.69
CA SER A 47 1.84 7.66 -3.20
C SER A 47 2.10 6.68 -4.36
N ASP A 48 3.35 6.61 -4.85
CA ASP A 48 3.80 5.58 -5.77
C ASP A 48 3.91 4.20 -5.08
N ALA A 49 4.03 3.13 -5.87
CA ALA A 49 4.06 1.77 -5.35
C ALA A 49 5.23 1.50 -4.38
N VAL A 50 6.38 2.19 -4.55
CA VAL A 50 7.55 2.01 -3.67
C VAL A 50 7.29 2.66 -2.33
N GLY A 51 6.85 3.91 -2.32
CA GLY A 51 6.50 4.64 -1.10
C GLY A 51 5.36 3.97 -0.33
N TYR A 52 4.30 3.60 -1.03
CA TYR A 52 3.14 2.91 -0.46
C TYR A 52 3.54 1.59 0.20
N THR A 53 4.34 0.76 -0.50
CA THR A 53 4.80 -0.52 0.07
C THR A 53 5.80 -0.30 1.20
N SER A 54 6.69 0.69 1.07
CA SER A 54 7.67 1.02 2.11
C SER A 54 7.03 1.52 3.40
N ALA A 55 5.82 2.10 3.33
CA ALA A 55 5.04 2.50 4.50
C ALA A 55 4.64 1.30 5.39
N LEU A 56 4.65 0.07 4.84
CA LEU A 56 4.35 -1.16 5.57
C LEU A 56 5.55 -1.70 6.36
N LEU A 57 6.76 -1.17 6.12
CA LEU A 57 7.96 -1.63 6.81
C LEU A 57 8.01 -1.00 8.21
N GLU A 58 7.66 -1.79 9.22
CA GLU A 58 7.67 -1.34 10.62
C GLU A 58 9.07 -1.41 11.24
N SER A 59 9.75 -2.54 11.04
CA SER A 59 11.08 -2.85 11.60
C SER A 59 12.25 -2.26 10.80
N LEU A 60 11.99 -1.79 9.57
CA LEU A 60 12.97 -1.11 8.72
C LEU A 60 12.52 0.31 8.42
N SER A 61 13.49 1.20 8.20
CA SER A 61 13.21 2.59 7.82
C SER A 61 13.66 2.85 6.39
N VAL A 62 12.76 3.40 5.58
CA VAL A 62 13.04 3.86 4.23
C VAL A 62 12.89 5.38 4.21
N ASP A 63 13.85 6.07 3.60
CA ASP A 63 13.79 7.52 3.38
C ASP A 63 14.21 7.88 1.96
N ARG A 64 13.95 9.13 1.56
CA ARG A 64 14.32 9.64 0.25
C ARG A 64 15.84 9.82 0.18
N GLY A 65 16.48 9.06 -0.69
CA GLY A 65 17.87 9.27 -1.09
C GLY A 65 18.02 10.29 -2.23
N ALA A 66 19.25 10.49 -2.69
CA ALA A 66 19.55 11.43 -3.77
C ALA A 66 18.96 11.01 -5.13
N ARG A 67 18.82 9.69 -5.36
CA ARG A 67 18.34 9.13 -6.64
C ARG A 67 17.17 8.16 -6.46
N ARG A 68 17.18 7.39 -5.37
CA ARG A 68 16.18 6.38 -5.04
C ARG A 68 15.81 6.44 -3.58
N TRP A 69 14.78 5.69 -3.21
CA TRP A 69 14.52 5.34 -1.83
C TRP A 69 15.74 4.62 -1.24
N GLN A 70 16.05 4.87 0.03
CA GLN A 70 17.22 4.31 0.69
C GLN A 70 16.84 3.75 2.06
N LEU A 71 17.36 2.56 2.40
CA LEU A 71 17.29 2.03 3.76
C LEU A 71 18.10 2.93 4.71
N LYS A 72 17.52 3.19 5.87
CA LYS A 72 18.10 3.98 6.96
C LYS A 72 18.06 3.17 8.24
N ALA A 73 19.07 3.36 9.09
CA ALA A 73 19.15 2.68 10.38
C ALA A 73 18.10 3.16 11.41
N ARG A 74 17.52 4.35 11.20
CA ARG A 74 16.51 4.95 12.08
C ARG A 74 15.46 5.65 11.22
N PRO A 75 14.20 5.74 11.67
CA PRO A 75 13.16 6.51 10.99
C PRO A 75 13.61 7.95 10.77
N GLN A 76 13.38 8.44 9.56
CA GLN A 76 13.68 9.80 9.13
C GLN A 76 12.38 10.49 8.67
N ARG A 77 12.46 11.73 8.18
CA ARG A 77 11.28 12.53 7.83
C ARG A 77 10.33 11.83 6.85
N TRP A 78 10.86 11.21 5.80
CA TRP A 78 10.03 10.49 4.84
C TRP A 78 9.51 9.18 5.39
N SER A 79 10.25 8.49 6.27
CA SER A 79 9.73 7.30 6.96
C SER A 79 8.44 7.61 7.72
N TRP A 80 8.41 8.73 8.45
CA TRP A 80 7.21 9.20 9.15
C TRP A 80 6.11 9.64 8.19
N PHE A 81 6.47 10.46 7.18
CA PHE A 81 5.52 10.94 6.18
C PHE A 81 4.78 9.80 5.45
N LEU A 82 5.48 8.72 5.09
CA LEU A 82 4.88 7.57 4.41
C LEU A 82 3.84 6.86 5.30
N ARG A 83 4.17 6.67 6.58
CA ARG A 83 3.25 6.06 7.57
C ARG A 83 2.01 6.93 7.78
N ASP A 84 2.20 8.24 7.96
CA ASP A 84 1.12 9.21 8.12
C ASP A 84 0.25 9.32 6.86
N LEU A 85 0.85 9.26 5.67
CA LEU A 85 0.12 9.28 4.41
C LEU A 85 -0.76 8.05 4.26
N ARG A 86 -0.23 6.85 4.53
CA ARG A 86 -1.00 5.60 4.51
C ARG A 86 -2.15 5.63 5.51
N ALA A 87 -1.90 6.08 6.75
CA ALA A 87 -2.93 6.17 7.78
C ALA A 87 -4.07 7.11 7.36
N ARG A 88 -3.74 8.33 6.89
CA ARG A 88 -4.73 9.29 6.39
C ARG A 88 -5.51 8.76 5.21
N ASP A 89 -4.85 8.07 4.27
CA ASP A 89 -5.53 7.47 3.13
C ASP A 89 -6.54 6.39 3.57
N ALA A 90 -6.17 5.55 4.54
CA ALA A 90 -7.10 4.57 5.11
C ALA A 90 -8.28 5.24 5.83
N ASP A 91 -8.05 6.32 6.58
CA ASP A 91 -9.10 7.07 7.27
C ASP A 91 -10.10 7.68 6.27
N VAL A 92 -9.61 8.27 5.17
CA VAL A 92 -10.45 8.84 4.10
C VAL A 92 -11.32 7.76 3.45
N LEU A 93 -10.76 6.58 3.20
CA LEU A 93 -11.52 5.47 2.63
C LEU A 93 -12.53 4.89 3.62
N GLU A 94 -12.19 4.85 4.91
CA GLU A 94 -13.10 4.38 5.97
C GLU A 94 -14.32 5.29 6.09
N GLU A 95 -14.11 6.61 6.01
CA GLU A 95 -15.20 7.59 5.93
C GLU A 95 -16.07 7.40 4.69
N ALA A 96 -15.47 7.19 3.52
CA ALA A 96 -16.19 7.05 2.25
C ALA A 96 -16.99 5.74 2.15
N TRP A 97 -16.48 4.63 2.70
CA TRP A 97 -17.07 3.30 2.49
C TRP A 97 -17.99 2.82 3.61
N GLN A 98 -17.94 3.43 4.80
CA GLN A 98 -18.83 3.13 5.94
C GLN A 98 -18.96 1.63 6.29
N HIS A 99 -17.84 0.90 6.39
CA HIS A 99 -17.78 -0.53 6.69
C HIS A 99 -18.52 -1.43 5.66
N PRO A 100 -18.05 -1.46 4.41
CA PRO A 100 -18.76 -2.09 3.29
C PRO A 100 -18.87 -3.62 3.38
N GLY A 101 -18.05 -4.25 4.23
CA GLY A 101 -17.92 -5.70 4.27
C GLY A 101 -17.31 -6.28 2.99
N GLY A 102 -17.67 -7.52 2.66
CA GLY A 102 -17.30 -8.12 1.37
C GLY A 102 -15.82 -8.46 1.23
N VAL A 103 -15.32 -8.40 -0.01
CA VAL A 103 -13.93 -8.72 -0.34
C VAL A 103 -13.19 -7.45 -0.73
N ILE A 104 -12.04 -7.21 -0.10
CA ILE A 104 -11.19 -6.05 -0.38
C ILE A 104 -9.84 -6.52 -0.91
N LYS A 105 -9.48 -6.08 -2.11
CA LYS A 105 -8.15 -6.29 -2.69
C LYS A 105 -7.20 -5.19 -2.23
N VAL A 106 -6.04 -5.57 -1.71
CA VAL A 106 -4.89 -4.69 -1.53
C VAL A 106 -3.81 -5.02 -2.57
N GLN A 107 -2.97 -4.04 -2.88
CA GLN A 107 -1.87 -4.24 -3.83
C GLN A 107 -0.58 -3.64 -3.27
N VAL A 108 0.49 -4.42 -3.30
CA VAL A 108 1.82 -4.06 -2.78
C VAL A 108 2.89 -4.61 -3.71
N MET A 109 4.10 -4.04 -3.64
CA MET A 109 5.24 -4.62 -4.33
C MET A 109 5.73 -5.88 -3.61
N GLY A 110 6.12 -6.91 -4.38
CA GLY A 110 6.81 -8.06 -3.81
C GLY A 110 8.25 -7.72 -3.37
N PRO A 111 8.90 -8.57 -2.56
CA PRO A 111 10.19 -8.27 -1.93
C PRO A 111 11.31 -8.01 -2.94
N VAL A 112 11.42 -8.82 -4.00
CA VAL A 112 12.44 -8.64 -5.05
C VAL A 112 12.22 -7.34 -5.83
N SER A 113 10.96 -7.04 -6.17
CA SER A 113 10.61 -5.80 -6.87
C SER A 113 10.90 -4.58 -6.01
N LEU A 114 10.56 -4.61 -4.72
CA LEU A 114 10.85 -3.53 -3.79
C LEU A 114 12.36 -3.35 -3.58
N ALA A 115 13.11 -4.44 -3.37
CA ALA A 115 14.56 -4.42 -3.19
C ALA A 115 15.32 -3.87 -4.42
N SER A 116 14.74 -4.01 -5.62
CA SER A 116 15.31 -3.44 -6.85
C SER A 116 15.20 -1.90 -6.92
N GLN A 117 14.30 -1.32 -6.12
CA GLN A 117 13.98 0.10 -6.11
C GLN A 117 14.56 0.85 -4.91
N ILE A 118 15.03 0.12 -3.89
CA ILE A 118 15.61 0.68 -2.66
C ILE A 118 17.14 0.46 -2.66
N GLU A 119 17.87 1.49 -2.24
CA GLU A 119 19.32 1.49 -2.07
C GLU A 119 19.71 1.26 -0.60
N LEU A 120 20.87 0.66 -0.38
CA LEU A 120 21.60 0.64 0.88
C LEU A 120 22.26 2.00 1.12
N ALA A 121 22.78 2.21 2.33
CA ALA A 121 23.51 3.44 2.68
C ALA A 121 24.67 3.75 1.71
N GLY A 122 25.36 2.71 1.21
CA GLY A 122 26.45 2.82 0.23
C GLY A 122 26.01 3.04 -1.23
N GLY A 123 24.70 3.12 -1.52
CA GLY A 123 24.16 3.40 -2.86
C GLY A 123 23.96 2.18 -3.76
N HIS A 124 24.41 0.99 -3.35
CA HIS A 124 24.04 -0.26 -3.99
C HIS A 124 22.57 -0.60 -3.73
N ARG A 125 21.92 -1.36 -4.61
CA ARG A 125 20.53 -1.79 -4.39
C ARG A 125 20.47 -2.81 -3.25
N VAL A 126 19.38 -2.82 -2.50
CA VAL A 126 19.11 -3.88 -1.52
C VAL A 126 19.15 -5.25 -2.21
N LEU A 127 18.68 -5.33 -3.46
CA LEU A 127 18.74 -6.56 -4.26
C LEU A 127 20.15 -7.16 -4.43
N SER A 128 21.22 -6.35 -4.36
CA SER A 128 22.59 -6.85 -4.48
C SER A 128 23.18 -7.43 -3.19
N ASP A 129 22.50 -7.26 -2.05
CA ASP A 129 22.88 -7.84 -0.78
C ASP A 129 21.82 -8.87 -0.36
N ARG A 130 22.22 -10.14 -0.32
CA ARG A 130 21.32 -11.25 0.00
C ARG A 130 20.77 -11.16 1.42
N SER A 131 21.56 -10.70 2.39
CA SER A 131 21.10 -10.55 3.77
C SER A 131 20.07 -9.44 3.85
N ALA A 132 20.38 -8.28 3.26
CA ALA A 132 19.47 -7.15 3.27
C ALA A 132 18.15 -7.45 2.52
N LEU A 133 18.20 -8.24 1.44
CA LEU A 133 16.99 -8.72 0.76
C LEU A 133 16.12 -9.60 1.68
N PHE A 134 16.71 -10.51 2.45
CA PHE A 134 15.95 -11.34 3.38
C PHE A 134 15.38 -10.52 4.54
N ASP A 135 16.17 -9.61 5.13
CA ASP A 135 15.68 -8.70 6.17
C ASP A 135 14.51 -7.85 5.66
N LEU A 136 14.59 -7.36 4.42
CA LEU A 136 13.50 -6.62 3.78
C LEU A 136 12.27 -7.51 3.54
N ALA A 137 12.47 -8.74 3.08
CA ALA A 137 11.38 -9.68 2.84
C ALA A 137 10.64 -10.05 4.12
N ASP A 138 11.37 -10.30 5.21
CA ASP A 138 10.79 -10.63 6.51
C ASP A 138 10.02 -9.43 7.08
N ALA A 139 10.62 -8.23 7.03
CA ALA A 139 9.94 -7.00 7.44
C ALA A 139 8.67 -6.73 6.63
N LEU A 140 8.71 -6.97 5.32
CA LEU A 140 7.57 -6.79 4.44
C LEU A 140 6.47 -7.83 4.71
N ALA A 141 6.82 -9.08 4.99
CA ALA A 141 5.85 -10.14 5.29
C ALA A 141 5.05 -9.81 6.56
N VAL A 142 5.73 -9.36 7.62
CA VAL A 142 5.08 -8.88 8.86
C VAL A 142 4.18 -7.68 8.57
N GLY A 143 4.72 -6.67 7.89
CA GLY A 143 3.95 -5.46 7.54
C GLY A 143 2.71 -5.72 6.69
N ILE A 144 2.77 -6.68 5.77
CA ILE A 144 1.60 -7.09 4.96
C ILE A 144 0.56 -7.81 5.83
N ALA A 145 0.99 -8.67 6.76
CA ALA A 145 0.06 -9.36 7.67
C ALA A 145 -0.69 -8.36 8.57
N ASP A 146 0.04 -7.41 9.16
CA ASP A 146 -0.54 -6.35 10.00
C ASP A 146 -1.45 -5.42 9.20
N PHE A 147 -1.02 -5.05 7.99
CA PHE A 147 -1.84 -4.28 7.07
C PHE A 147 -3.16 -4.99 6.73
N ARG A 148 -3.07 -6.28 6.40
CA ARG A 148 -4.24 -7.09 6.06
C ARG A 148 -5.22 -7.14 7.23
N ALA A 149 -4.73 -7.28 8.46
CA ALA A 149 -5.55 -7.28 9.67
C ALA A 149 -6.20 -5.90 9.93
N ASP A 150 -5.45 -4.82 9.76
CA ASP A 150 -5.96 -3.44 9.90
C ASP A 150 -7.08 -3.15 8.90
N ILE A 151 -6.90 -3.52 7.63
CA ILE A 151 -7.92 -3.36 6.58
C ILE A 151 -9.15 -4.22 6.85
N ALA A 152 -8.96 -5.48 7.24
CA ALA A 152 -10.08 -6.35 7.58
C ALA A 152 -10.93 -5.75 8.71
N ARG A 153 -10.27 -5.22 9.75
CA ARG A 153 -10.93 -4.59 10.90
C ARG A 153 -11.62 -3.27 10.52
N ARG A 154 -10.93 -2.35 9.84
CA ARG A 154 -11.46 -1.02 9.46
C ARG A 154 -12.69 -1.13 8.58
N PHE A 155 -12.69 -2.05 7.62
CA PHE A 155 -13.76 -2.13 6.62
C PHE A 155 -14.76 -3.26 6.87
N SER A 156 -14.66 -3.96 8.00
CA SER A 156 -15.45 -5.16 8.31
C SER A 156 -15.38 -6.22 7.21
N ALA A 157 -14.25 -6.30 6.50
CA ALA A 157 -14.11 -7.13 5.32
C ALA A 157 -14.11 -8.62 5.69
N THR A 158 -14.89 -9.42 4.96
CA THR A 158 -14.89 -10.87 5.10
C THR A 158 -13.55 -11.46 4.67
N THR A 159 -12.97 -10.91 3.59
CA THR A 159 -11.69 -11.35 3.03
C THR A 159 -10.90 -10.16 2.55
N VAL A 160 -9.61 -10.13 2.89
CA VAL A 160 -8.64 -9.22 2.28
C VAL A 160 -7.67 -10.04 1.41
N LEU A 161 -7.62 -9.70 0.12
CA LEU A 161 -6.81 -10.31 -0.94
C LEU A 161 -5.55 -9.52 -1.23
#